data_AF-A0A2W5PBT8-F1
#
_entry.id   AF-A0A2W5PBT8-F1
#
_cell.length_a   1.000
_cell.length_b   1.000
_cell.length_c   1.000
_cell.angle_alpha   90.00
_cell.angle_beta   90.00
_cell.angle_gamma   90.00
#
_symmetry.space_group_name_H-M   'P 1'
#
loop_
_entity.id
_entity.type
_entity.pdbx_description
1 polymer ?
#
loop_
_entity_poly.entity_id
_entity_poly.type
_entity_poly.pdbx_seq_one_letter_code
_entity_poly.pdbx_strand_id
1 'polypeptide(L)'
;MTASLCLGWRTLWRDLRAGELRLLIVAVLLAVAALTAVGFFADRLKGGLQRDARQLLGGDAVLVTDNPTPQAYIDRAAQLGLQGNTTYSFPTMARATDAQGGASRLVAFKAVTAGYPLRGSVQV
;
A
#
# COMPACT_ATOMS: atom_id res chain seq x y z
N MET A 1 -39.71 19.78 -30.84
CA MET A 1 -38.75 19.31 -29.82
C MET A 1 -37.30 19.59 -30.20
N THR A 2 -36.88 19.43 -31.47
CA THR A 2 -35.51 19.73 -31.95
C THR A 2 -35.14 21.21 -31.97
N ALA A 3 -36.10 22.11 -32.30
CA ALA A 3 -35.87 23.56 -32.34
C ALA A 3 -35.53 24.15 -30.96
N SER A 4 -36.12 23.61 -29.90
CA SER A 4 -35.89 24.02 -28.50
C SER A 4 -34.47 23.69 -28.04
N LEU A 5 -33.94 22.52 -28.42
CA LEU A 5 -32.53 22.16 -28.16
C LEU A 5 -31.57 23.05 -28.93
N CYS A 6 -31.88 23.38 -30.20
CA CYS A 6 -31.02 24.23 -31.02
C CYS A 6 -30.95 25.67 -30.48
N LEU A 7 -32.07 26.21 -30.00
CA LEU A 7 -32.14 27.51 -29.33
C LEU A 7 -31.37 27.49 -28.00
N GLY A 8 -31.57 26.46 -27.16
CA GLY A 8 -30.87 26.29 -25.89
C GLY A 8 -29.35 26.14 -26.05
N TRP A 9 -28.90 25.42 -27.09
CA TRP A 9 -27.48 25.31 -27.43
C TRP A 9 -26.87 26.65 -27.81
N ARG A 10 -27.60 27.46 -28.60
CA ARG A 10 -27.11 28.78 -29.06
C ARG A 10 -27.02 29.79 -27.92
N THR A 11 -27.97 29.78 -26.98
CA THR A 11 -27.90 30.62 -25.77
C THR A 11 -26.75 30.19 -24.87
N LEU A 12 -26.56 28.89 -24.64
CA LEU A 12 -25.43 28.37 -23.87
C LEU A 12 -24.09 28.78 -24.49
N TRP A 13 -23.94 28.66 -25.81
CA TRP A 13 -22.72 29.07 -26.52
C TRP A 13 -22.43 30.57 -26.42
N ARG A 14 -23.49 31.39 -26.40
CA ARG A 14 -23.38 32.84 -26.20
C ARG A 14 -22.94 33.18 -24.79
N ASP A 15 -23.52 32.54 -23.78
CA ASP A 15 -23.20 32.78 -22.37
C ASP A 15 -21.79 32.24 -22.01
N LEU A 16 -21.35 31.16 -22.67
CA LEU A 16 -19.96 30.67 -22.63
C LEU A 16 -18.96 31.68 -23.20
N ARG A 17 -19.30 32.33 -24.33
CA ARG A 17 -18.47 33.40 -24.92
C ARG A 17 -18.46 34.66 -24.05
N ALA A 18 -19.59 35.00 -23.43
CA ALA A 18 -19.73 36.16 -22.53
C ALA A 18 -18.86 36.07 -21.27
N GLY A 19 -18.39 34.87 -20.91
CA GLY A 19 -17.34 34.67 -19.91
C GLY A 19 -17.83 34.30 -18.51
N GLU A 20 -19.12 34.46 -18.23
CA GLU A 20 -19.73 34.18 -16.92
C GLU A 20 -19.61 32.70 -16.51
N LEU A 21 -19.70 31.77 -17.48
CA LEU A 21 -19.61 30.33 -17.23
C LEU A 21 -18.17 29.79 -17.16
N ARG A 22 -17.15 30.59 -17.50
CA ARG A 22 -15.75 30.12 -17.58
C ARG A 22 -15.22 29.70 -16.22
N LEU A 23 -15.53 30.46 -15.17
CA LEU A 23 -15.09 30.13 -13.80
C LEU A 23 -15.68 28.80 -13.33
N LEU A 24 -16.97 28.58 -13.61
CA LEU A 24 -17.66 27.34 -13.27
C LEU A 24 -17.06 26.14 -14.01
N ILE A 25 -16.78 26.29 -15.31
CA ILE A 25 -16.10 25.24 -16.09
C ILE A 25 -14.72 24.94 -15.53
N VAL A 26 -13.91 25.96 -15.24
CA VAL A 26 -12.58 25.77 -14.66
C VAL A 26 -12.67 25.07 -13.30
N ALA A 27 -13.62 25.45 -12.45
CA ALA A 27 -13.82 24.80 -11.16
C ALA A 27 -14.18 23.31 -11.31
N VAL A 28 -15.11 22.97 -12.22
CA VAL A 28 -15.51 21.59 -12.49
C VAL A 28 -14.34 20.80 -13.09
N LEU A 29 -13.64 21.36 -14.07
CA LEU A 29 -12.47 20.71 -14.68
C LEU A 29 -11.38 20.47 -13.64
N LEU A 30 -11.12 21.44 -12.77
CA LEU A 30 -10.13 21.31 -11.71
C LEU A 30 -10.54 20.23 -10.70
N ALA A 31 -11.81 20.18 -10.32
CA ALA A 31 -12.33 19.14 -9.42
C ALA A 31 -12.21 17.73 -10.02
N VAL A 32 -12.60 17.57 -11.29
CA VAL A 32 -12.50 16.27 -11.99
C VAL A 32 -11.03 15.88 -12.18
N ALA A 33 -10.18 16.81 -12.62
CA ALA A 33 -8.74 16.57 -12.78
C ALA A 33 -8.09 16.14 -11.46
N ALA A 34 -8.44 16.79 -10.34
CA ALA A 34 -7.95 16.42 -9.02
C ALA A 34 -8.40 15.01 -8.62
N LEU A 35 -9.69 14.68 -8.77
CA LEU A 35 -10.20 13.35 -8.43
C LEU A 35 -9.53 12.24 -9.29
N THR A 36 -9.37 12.50 -10.58
CA THR A 36 -8.71 11.58 -11.51
C THR A 36 -7.21 11.41 -11.17
N ALA A 37 -6.51 12.50 -10.86
CA ALA A 37 -5.10 12.45 -10.47
C ALA A 37 -4.88 11.63 -9.19
N VAL A 38 -5.75 11.80 -8.18
CA VAL A 38 -5.71 11.00 -6.94
C VAL A 38 -5.99 9.53 -7.23
N GLY A 39 -6.96 9.22 -8.08
CA GLY A 39 -7.21 7.84 -8.53
C GLY A 39 -5.99 7.21 -9.20
N PHE A 40 -5.41 7.88 -10.19
CA PHE A 40 -4.19 7.42 -10.86
C PHE A 40 -3.01 7.25 -9.92
N PHE A 41 -2.87 8.17 -8.96
CA PHE A 41 -1.82 8.07 -7.95
C PHE A 41 -2.00 6.82 -7.07
N ALA A 42 -3.21 6.57 -6.59
CA ALA A 42 -3.53 5.39 -5.80
C ALA A 42 -3.29 4.09 -6.59
N ASP A 43 -3.66 4.06 -7.88
CA ASP A 43 -3.43 2.88 -8.72
C ASP A 43 -1.95 2.64 -9.00
N ARG A 44 -1.17 3.71 -9.22
CA ARG A 44 0.30 3.62 -9.34
C ARG A 44 0.94 3.12 -8.05
N LEU A 45 0.49 3.60 -6.89
CA LEU A 45 0.95 3.12 -5.60
C LEU A 45 0.63 1.63 -5.41
N LYS A 46 -0.62 1.22 -5.66
CA LYS A 46 -1.03 -0.19 -5.57
C LYS A 46 -0.20 -1.08 -6.50
N GLY A 47 0.00 -0.66 -7.75
CA GLY A 47 0.81 -1.41 -8.71
C GLY A 47 2.29 -1.50 -8.32
N GLY A 48 2.84 -0.44 -7.73
CA GLY A 48 4.19 -0.45 -7.15
C GLY A 48 4.29 -1.43 -5.98
N LEU A 49 3.40 -1.27 -5.00
CA LEU A 49 3.33 -2.15 -3.84
C LEU A 49 3.12 -3.62 -4.23
N GLN A 50 2.32 -3.92 -5.26
CA GLN A 50 2.14 -5.30 -5.73
C GLN A 50 3.41 -5.89 -6.35
N ARG A 51 4.21 -5.09 -7.06
CA ARG A 51 5.52 -5.54 -7.56
C ARG A 51 6.48 -5.82 -6.40
N ASP A 52 6.46 -4.95 -5.40
CA ASP A 52 7.32 -5.06 -4.22
C ASP A 52 6.74 -6.01 -3.16
N ALA A 53 5.50 -6.49 -3.32
CA ALA A 53 4.77 -7.25 -2.31
C ALA A 53 5.49 -8.55 -1.93
N ARG A 54 6.09 -9.26 -2.90
CA ARG A 54 6.86 -10.49 -2.60
C ARG A 54 8.12 -10.19 -1.76
N GLN A 55 8.73 -9.05 -1.99
CA GLN A 55 9.88 -8.56 -1.23
C GLN A 55 9.45 -8.05 0.16
N LEU A 56 8.29 -7.39 0.27
CA LEU A 56 7.73 -6.92 1.55
C LEU A 56 7.22 -8.09 2.41
N LEU A 57 6.63 -9.12 1.79
CA LEU A 57 6.24 -10.37 2.45
C LEU A 57 7.46 -11.19 2.90
N GLY A 58 8.60 -11.04 2.20
CA GLY A 58 9.84 -11.77 2.48
C GLY A 58 9.83 -13.23 2.03
N GLY A 59 8.86 -13.61 1.18
CA GLY A 59 8.65 -14.98 0.69
C GLY A 59 7.47 -15.07 -0.28
N ASP A 60 7.29 -16.23 -0.92
CA ASP A 60 6.18 -16.48 -1.84
C ASP A 60 4.85 -16.78 -1.12
N ALA A 61 4.93 -17.32 0.11
CA ALA A 61 3.80 -17.53 1.01
C ALA A 61 4.24 -17.34 2.47
N VAL A 62 3.35 -16.82 3.32
CA VAL A 62 3.59 -16.61 4.75
C VAL A 62 2.43 -17.22 5.54
N LEU A 63 2.76 -18.10 6.48
CA LEU A 63 1.81 -18.66 7.44
C LEU A 63 1.97 -17.92 8.77
N VAL A 64 0.97 -17.13 9.13
CA VAL A 64 0.92 -16.40 10.41
C VAL A 64 0.01 -17.15 11.37
N THR A 65 0.51 -17.41 12.57
CA THR A 65 -0.25 -18.05 13.64
C THR A 65 0.18 -17.44 14.98
N ASP A 66 -0.76 -17.34 15.91
CA ASP A 66 -0.52 -16.84 17.27
C ASP A 66 0.30 -17.83 18.13
N ASN A 67 0.37 -19.10 17.68
CA ASN A 67 1.08 -20.19 18.35
C ASN A 67 2.27 -20.66 17.51
N PRO A 68 3.24 -21.40 18.07
CA PRO A 68 4.31 -22.00 17.27
C PRO A 68 3.73 -22.84 16.13
N THR A 69 4.25 -22.64 14.92
CA THR A 69 3.79 -23.32 13.71
C THR A 69 3.88 -24.84 13.90
N PRO A 70 2.77 -25.60 13.70
CA PRO A 70 2.80 -27.04 13.89
C PRO A 70 3.80 -27.71 12.95
N GLN A 71 4.58 -28.67 13.48
CA GLN A 71 5.66 -29.34 12.74
C GLN A 71 5.18 -30.00 11.44
N ALA A 72 3.94 -30.51 11.41
CA ALA A 72 3.34 -31.12 10.23
C ALA A 72 3.36 -30.21 8.99
N TYR A 73 3.21 -28.89 9.15
CA TYR A 73 3.29 -27.94 8.04
C TYR A 73 4.73 -27.74 7.55
N ILE A 74 5.68 -27.71 8.47
CA ILE A 74 7.11 -27.57 8.17
C ILE A 74 7.60 -28.82 7.43
N ASP A 75 7.24 -30.01 7.93
CA ASP A 75 7.60 -31.28 7.31
C ASP A 75 6.97 -31.42 5.93
N ARG A 76 5.71 -30.97 5.77
CA ARG A 76 5.05 -30.98 4.46
C ARG A 76 5.71 -30.03 3.47
N ALA A 77 6.11 -28.83 3.91
CA ALA A 77 6.85 -27.90 3.07
C ALA A 77 8.19 -28.48 2.62
N ALA A 78 8.92 -29.15 3.52
CA ALA A 78 10.15 -29.85 3.20
C ALA A 78 9.95 -31.00 2.20
N GLN A 79 8.89 -31.80 2.37
CA GLN A 79 8.53 -32.87 1.42
C GLN A 79 8.20 -32.34 0.02
N LEU A 80 7.66 -31.13 -0.08
CA LEU A 80 7.38 -30.45 -1.35
C LEU A 80 8.61 -29.76 -1.95
N GLY A 81 9.77 -29.84 -1.28
CA GLY A 81 11.01 -29.19 -1.71
C GLY A 81 10.98 -27.66 -1.58
N LEU A 82 10.09 -27.11 -0.75
CA LEU A 82 9.97 -25.66 -0.56
C LEU A 82 11.03 -25.16 0.42
N GLN A 83 11.58 -23.99 0.13
CA GLN A 83 12.42 -23.26 1.07
C GLN A 83 11.53 -22.60 2.12
N GLY A 84 11.74 -22.93 3.39
CA GLY A 84 10.99 -22.38 4.51
C GLY A 84 11.90 -21.66 5.48
N ASN A 85 11.37 -20.65 6.17
CA ASN A 85 12.08 -19.97 7.24
C ASN A 85 11.10 -19.62 8.37
N THR A 86 11.54 -19.73 9.62
CA THR A 86 10.70 -19.47 10.79
C THR A 86 11.06 -18.13 11.42
N THR A 87 10.05 -17.32 11.71
CA THR A 87 10.24 -16.03 12.37
C THR A 87 9.28 -15.88 13.53
N TYR A 88 9.75 -15.27 14.61
CA TYR A 88 8.90 -14.92 15.75
C TYR A 88 8.81 -13.41 15.84
N SER A 89 7.60 -12.87 16.01
CA SER A 89 7.38 -11.43 16.14
C SER A 89 6.41 -11.17 17.28
N PHE A 90 6.82 -10.37 18.27
CA PHE A 90 5.95 -10.00 19.39
C PHE A 90 6.34 -8.63 19.96
N PRO A 91 5.37 -7.87 20.52
CA PRO A 91 5.65 -6.62 21.20
C PRO A 91 6.33 -6.88 22.55
N THR A 92 7.36 -6.10 22.88
CA THR A 92 8.10 -6.19 24.16
C THR A 92 8.71 -4.84 24.55
N MET A 93 9.18 -4.69 25.79
CA MET A 93 9.90 -3.50 26.24
C MET A 93 11.40 -3.70 26.04
N ALA A 94 12.03 -2.86 25.22
CA ALA A 94 13.49 -2.81 25.11
C ALA A 94 14.03 -1.68 26.01
N ARG A 95 15.12 -1.97 26.71
CA ARG A 95 15.83 -1.00 27.55
C ARG A 95 17.16 -0.65 26.90
N ALA A 96 17.45 0.64 26.78
CA ALA A 96 18.76 1.12 26.36
C ALA A 96 19.82 0.76 27.40
N THR A 97 21.07 0.58 26.96
CA THR A 97 22.19 0.38 27.89
C THR A 97 22.32 1.57 28.85
N ASP A 98 22.93 1.36 30.02
CA ASP A 98 23.09 2.45 31.00
C ASP A 98 23.97 3.59 30.43
N ALA A 99 24.93 3.27 29.56
CA ALA A 99 25.72 4.24 28.79
C ALA A 99 24.86 5.12 27.84
N GLN A 100 23.66 4.68 27.50
CA GLN A 100 22.69 5.39 26.64
C GLN A 100 21.48 5.92 27.43
N GLY A 101 21.60 6.04 28.76
CA GLY A 101 20.59 6.67 29.61
C GLY A 101 19.49 5.74 30.11
N GLY A 102 19.59 4.42 29.91
CA GLY A 102 18.78 3.41 30.60
C GLY A 102 17.27 3.43 30.32
N ALA A 103 16.81 4.23 29.34
CA ALA A 103 15.39 4.41 29.06
C ALA A 103 14.76 3.15 28.42
N SER A 104 13.54 2.83 28.82
CA SER A 104 12.76 1.71 28.26
C SER A 104 11.72 2.20 27.27
N ARG A 105 11.55 1.49 26.15
CA ARG A 105 10.55 1.80 25.11
C ARG A 105 9.85 0.53 24.66
N LEU A 106 8.57 0.66 24.29
CA LEU A 106 7.83 -0.42 23.65
C LEU A 106 8.35 -0.61 22.22
N VAL A 107 8.75 -1.83 21.87
CA VAL A 107 9.28 -2.20 20.56
C VAL A 107 8.58 -3.46 20.05
N ALA A 108 8.51 -3.60 18.73
CA ALA A 108 8.17 -4.87 18.09
C ALA A 108 9.45 -5.67 17.88
N PHE A 109 9.66 -6.72 18.67
CA PHE A 109 10.81 -7.59 18.51
C PHE A 109 10.51 -8.63 17.44
N LYS A 110 11.46 -8.83 16.51
CA LYS A 110 11.37 -9.85 15.47
C LYS A 110 12.64 -10.70 15.45
N ALA A 111 12.53 -11.95 15.86
CA ALA A 111 13.58 -12.95 15.72
C ALA A 111 13.43 -13.68 14.37
N VAL A 112 14.55 -13.86 13.68
CA VAL A 112 14.61 -14.49 12.37
C VAL A 112 15.70 -15.56 12.35
N THR A 113 15.46 -16.67 11.66
CA THR A 113 16.48 -17.69 11.40
C THR A 113 17.34 -17.33 10.19
N ALA A 114 18.53 -17.96 10.10
CA ALA A 114 19.45 -17.76 8.99
C ALA A 114 18.79 -18.06 7.65
N GLY A 115 18.98 -17.18 6.66
CA GLY A 115 18.29 -17.24 5.37
C GLY A 115 17.02 -16.39 5.27
N TYR A 116 16.68 -15.60 6.29
CA TYR A 116 15.68 -14.53 6.17
C TYR A 116 16.23 -13.29 5.43
N PRO A 117 15.43 -12.62 4.57
CA PRO A 117 14.19 -13.10 3.96
C PRO A 117 14.46 -14.07 2.80
N LEU A 118 13.49 -14.92 2.46
CA LEU A 118 13.60 -15.84 1.31
C LEU A 118 13.50 -15.09 -0.03
N ARG A 119 12.86 -13.92 -0.03
CA ARG A 119 12.76 -13.01 -1.18
C ARG A 119 13.08 -11.58 -0.73
N GLY A 120 13.91 -10.89 -1.49
CA GLY A 120 14.30 -9.50 -1.20
C GLY A 120 15.49 -9.38 -0.26
N SER A 121 15.63 -8.22 0.38
CA SER A 121 16.74 -7.90 1.29
C SER A 121 16.26 -7.07 2.47
N VAL A 122 16.82 -7.33 3.65
CA VAL A 122 16.63 -6.49 4.84
C VAL A 122 17.93 -5.79 5.17
N GLN A 123 17.86 -4.49 5.45
CA GLN A 123 18.95 -3.70 6.01
C GLN A 123 18.58 -3.37 7.47
N VAL A 124 19.55 -3.50 8.38
CA VAL A 124 19.40 -3.25 9.83
C VAL A 124 20.26 -2.06 10.22
#